data_AF-A0A2M7KIE5-F1
#
_entry.id   AF-A0A2M7KIE5-F1
#
_cell.length_a   1.000
_cell.length_b   1.000
_cell.length_c   1.000
_cell.angle_alpha   90.00
_cell.angle_beta   90.00
_cell.angle_gamma   90.00
#
_symmetry.space_group_name_H-M   'P 1'
#
loop_
_entity.id
_entity.type
_entity.pdbx_description
1 polymer ?
#
loop_
_entity_poly.entity_id
_entity_poly.type
_entity_poly.pdbx_seq_one_letter_code
_entity_poly.pdbx_strand_id
1 'polypeptide(L)'
;MKKGICLGCLPGNLTEENRFKLAKDAGFDGVELHGADDDDTVKRQKDLADKAGVEIPSIMGHLHWQFPLSSPDPEVRKKCFDGFATSLRHAAMVGADTVLCVPAVVSPDVTYEEAYERSQAEIRELAKVAEEHRVALAIENVWNKFLLSPLEFKQYIDEVGSPFVKAYFDCGNICLYGYPQQWIRTLGGRLAKMHVKGFSGYPNVGFPQTLKSDVPWAACREAWQALGYDDYLIVEIGARPDDPEQSIREYSQELDAIIAGEL
;
A
#
# COMPACT_ATOMS: atom_id res chain seq x y z
N MET A 1 1.34 16.84 -2.08
CA MET A 1 0.84 15.45 -2.05
C MET A 1 0.05 15.19 -3.31
N LYS A 2 0.34 14.06 -3.97
CA LYS A 2 -0.35 13.60 -5.19
C LYS A 2 -1.47 12.62 -4.84
N LYS A 3 -2.47 12.49 -5.73
CA LYS A 3 -3.57 11.52 -5.57
C LYS A 3 -3.29 10.26 -6.36
N GLY A 4 -3.38 9.10 -5.72
CA GLY A 4 -3.27 7.80 -6.38
C GLY A 4 -4.51 6.94 -6.14
N ILE A 5 -4.64 5.86 -6.92
CA ILE A 5 -5.65 4.82 -6.72
C ILE A 5 -5.09 3.46 -7.09
N CYS A 6 -5.49 2.40 -6.38
CA CYS A 6 -5.10 1.03 -6.74
C CYS A 6 -5.79 0.59 -8.03
N LEU A 7 -5.07 -0.05 -8.95
CA LEU A 7 -5.63 -0.59 -10.20
C LEU A 7 -6.76 -1.58 -9.93
N GLY A 8 -6.65 -2.38 -8.86
CA GLY A 8 -7.69 -3.31 -8.41
C GLY A 8 -8.96 -2.66 -7.89
N CYS A 9 -8.91 -1.38 -7.52
CA CYS A 9 -10.08 -0.62 -7.05
C CYS A 9 -10.91 -0.05 -8.19
N LEU A 10 -10.34 0.05 -9.39
CA LEU A 10 -11.03 0.55 -10.57
C LEU A 10 -12.05 -0.49 -11.10
N PRO A 11 -13.15 -0.06 -11.75
CA PRO A 11 -14.25 -0.94 -12.12
C PRO A 11 -13.85 -2.17 -12.93
N GLY A 12 -14.23 -3.34 -12.44
CA GLY A 12 -13.88 -4.65 -13.01
C GLY A 12 -14.39 -4.88 -14.44
N ASN A 13 -15.51 -4.25 -14.79
CA ASN A 13 -16.17 -4.34 -16.09
C ASN A 13 -15.49 -3.52 -17.20
N LEU A 14 -14.54 -2.64 -16.86
CA LEU A 14 -13.77 -1.86 -17.83
C LEU A 14 -12.52 -2.61 -18.28
N THR A 15 -12.10 -2.37 -19.53
CA THR A 15 -10.76 -2.75 -20.01
C THR A 15 -9.69 -2.01 -19.21
N GLU A 16 -8.48 -2.55 -19.09
CA GLU A 16 -7.38 -1.87 -18.38
C GLU A 16 -7.10 -0.47 -18.96
N GLU A 17 -7.14 -0.31 -20.29
CA GLU A 17 -7.02 1.01 -20.93
C GLU A 17 -8.07 2.01 -20.41
N ASN A 18 -9.33 1.58 -20.33
CA ASN A 18 -10.40 2.43 -19.81
C ASN A 18 -10.28 2.68 -18.31
N ARG A 19 -9.67 1.76 -17.54
CA ARG A 19 -9.37 1.97 -16.12
C ARG A 19 -8.31 3.06 -15.93
N PHE A 20 -7.18 2.99 -16.63
CA PHE A 20 -6.16 4.05 -16.58
C PHE A 20 -6.72 5.40 -17.05
N LYS A 21 -7.52 5.40 -18.13
CA LYS A 21 -8.21 6.61 -18.59
C LYS A 21 -9.17 7.16 -17.54
N LEU A 22 -9.98 6.32 -16.90
CA LEU A 22 -10.90 6.74 -15.84
C LEU A 22 -10.15 7.35 -14.66
N ALA A 23 -9.03 6.75 -14.22
CA ALA A 23 -8.21 7.29 -13.15
C ALA A 23 -7.75 8.73 -13.48
N LYS A 24 -7.25 8.96 -14.70
CA LYS A 24 -6.88 10.31 -15.15
C LYS A 24 -8.08 11.25 -15.17
N ASP A 25 -9.18 10.82 -15.80
CA ASP A 25 -10.38 11.64 -15.97
C ASP A 25 -11.02 12.00 -14.62
N ALA A 26 -10.87 11.14 -13.60
CA ALA A 26 -11.31 11.40 -12.23
C ALA A 26 -10.38 12.35 -11.47
N GLY A 27 -9.18 12.63 -12.00
CA GLY A 27 -8.22 13.56 -11.42
C GLY A 27 -7.16 12.91 -10.54
N PHE A 28 -6.92 11.60 -10.67
CA PHE A 28 -5.75 10.96 -10.04
C PHE A 28 -4.47 11.24 -10.84
N ASP A 29 -3.36 11.40 -10.11
CA ASP A 29 -2.03 11.61 -10.65
C ASP A 29 -1.29 10.29 -10.91
N GLY A 30 -1.70 9.20 -10.25
CA GLY A 30 -1.05 7.90 -10.38
C GLY A 30 -1.96 6.71 -10.11
N VAL A 31 -1.53 5.54 -10.59
CA VAL A 31 -2.22 4.27 -10.41
C VAL A 31 -1.24 3.25 -9.85
N GLU A 32 -1.52 2.70 -8.68
CA GLU A 32 -0.74 1.60 -8.11
C GLU A 32 -1.07 0.29 -8.85
N LEU A 33 -0.04 -0.39 -9.33
CA LEU A 33 -0.19 -1.68 -10.02
C LEU A 33 -0.25 -2.82 -9.00
N HIS A 34 -0.74 -3.97 -9.44
CA HIS A 34 -0.52 -5.23 -8.74
C HIS A 34 0.72 -5.92 -9.31
N GLY A 35 1.40 -6.72 -8.48
CA GLY A 35 2.49 -7.57 -8.92
C GLY A 35 2.03 -8.52 -10.03
N ALA A 36 2.94 -8.78 -10.95
CA ALA A 36 2.74 -9.67 -12.09
C ALA A 36 3.86 -10.72 -12.14
N ASP A 37 3.58 -11.84 -12.79
CA ASP A 37 4.55 -12.93 -12.93
C ASP A 37 5.52 -12.71 -14.10
N ASP A 38 5.16 -11.84 -15.06
CA ASP A 38 5.89 -11.62 -16.31
C ASP A 38 6.12 -10.14 -16.64
N ASP A 39 7.14 -9.88 -17.46
CA ASP A 39 7.55 -8.53 -17.85
C ASP A 39 6.59 -7.87 -18.84
N ASP A 40 5.91 -8.66 -19.68
CA ASP A 40 5.07 -8.12 -20.74
C ASP A 40 3.80 -7.50 -20.15
N THR A 41 3.26 -8.10 -19.07
CA THR A 41 2.15 -7.56 -18.29
C THR A 41 2.47 -6.15 -17.75
N VAL A 42 3.60 -5.98 -17.05
CA VAL A 42 3.95 -4.68 -16.45
C VAL A 42 4.35 -3.63 -17.49
N LYS A 43 5.01 -4.03 -18.59
CA LYS A 43 5.32 -3.12 -19.71
C LYS A 43 4.04 -2.62 -20.38
N ARG A 44 3.09 -3.51 -20.65
CA ARG A 44 1.79 -3.12 -21.22
C ARG A 44 1.03 -2.19 -20.29
N GLN A 45 1.05 -2.43 -18.98
CA GLN A 45 0.44 -1.52 -18.01
C GLN A 45 1.13 -0.15 -17.97
N LYS A 46 2.47 -0.12 -18.07
CA LYS A 46 3.24 1.13 -18.21
C LYS A 46 2.85 1.92 -19.47
N ASP A 47 2.74 1.26 -20.62
CA ASP A 47 2.32 1.90 -21.86
C ASP A 47 0.91 2.49 -21.75
N LEU A 48 -0.01 1.79 -21.08
CA LEU A 48 -1.37 2.28 -20.83
C LEU A 48 -1.40 3.47 -19.85
N ALA A 49 -0.60 3.42 -18.79
CA ALA A 49 -0.44 4.51 -17.83
C ALA A 49 0.11 5.78 -18.52
N ASP A 50 1.14 5.63 -19.35
CA ASP A 50 1.74 6.73 -20.13
C ASP A 50 0.75 7.32 -21.12
N LYS A 51 0.01 6.47 -21.84
CA LYS A 51 -1.03 6.90 -22.78
C LYS A 51 -2.15 7.69 -22.08
N ALA A 52 -2.52 7.28 -20.87
CA ALA A 52 -3.52 7.98 -20.06
C ALA A 52 -2.95 9.23 -19.37
N GLY A 53 -1.63 9.35 -19.19
CA GLY A 53 -0.98 10.46 -18.52
C GLY A 53 -1.07 10.38 -16.99
N VAL A 54 -0.93 9.17 -16.43
CA VAL A 54 -0.84 8.89 -14.98
C VAL A 54 0.49 8.21 -14.69
N GLU A 55 1.06 8.50 -13.51
CA GLU A 55 2.29 7.86 -13.03
C GLU A 55 1.99 6.49 -12.39
N ILE A 56 3.03 5.69 -12.17
CA ILE A 56 2.93 4.45 -11.39
C ILE A 56 3.78 4.65 -10.13
N PRO A 57 3.16 5.02 -9.00
CA PRO A 57 3.90 5.33 -7.78
C PRO A 57 4.45 4.08 -7.08
N SER A 58 3.77 2.95 -7.23
CA SER A 58 4.07 1.73 -6.49
C SER A 58 3.50 0.48 -7.16
N ILE A 59 4.01 -0.67 -6.74
CA ILE A 59 3.46 -1.99 -7.05
C ILE A 59 3.07 -2.69 -5.75
N MET A 60 1.85 -3.22 -5.69
CA MET A 60 1.39 -4.06 -4.59
C MET A 60 1.77 -5.51 -4.81
N GLY A 61 2.61 -6.10 -3.95
CA GLY A 61 2.97 -7.51 -4.05
C GLY A 61 1.71 -8.42 -3.99
N HIS A 62 1.68 -9.48 -4.79
CA HIS A 62 0.45 -10.28 -4.98
C HIS A 62 0.49 -11.68 -4.35
N LEU A 63 1.68 -12.20 -4.03
CA LEU A 63 1.85 -13.60 -3.57
C LEU A 63 1.81 -13.77 -2.05
N HIS A 64 1.99 -12.71 -1.27
CA HIS A 64 2.26 -12.81 0.17
C HIS A 64 1.11 -13.39 1.01
N TRP A 65 -0.13 -13.29 0.54
CA TRP A 65 -1.27 -13.91 1.22
C TRP A 65 -1.35 -15.42 0.99
N GLN A 66 -1.02 -15.87 -0.22
CA GLN A 66 -1.04 -17.29 -0.58
C GLN A 66 0.23 -18.01 -0.12
N PHE A 67 1.35 -17.29 -0.12
CA PHE A 67 2.67 -17.80 0.25
C PHE A 67 3.30 -16.81 1.25
N PRO A 68 2.98 -16.86 2.55
CA PRO A 68 3.50 -15.87 3.49
C PRO A 68 4.99 -16.11 3.79
N LEU A 69 5.76 -15.02 3.95
CA LEU A 69 7.17 -15.08 4.40
C LEU A 69 7.31 -15.62 5.84
N SER A 70 6.23 -15.71 6.61
CA SER A 70 6.21 -16.33 7.93
C SER A 70 5.98 -17.84 7.92
N SER A 71 5.71 -18.44 6.74
CA SER A 71 5.41 -19.87 6.62
C SER A 71 6.51 -20.74 7.25
N PRO A 72 6.16 -21.85 7.94
CA PRO A 72 7.16 -22.82 8.40
C PRO A 72 7.84 -23.54 7.24
N ASP A 73 7.15 -23.66 6.09
CA ASP A 73 7.67 -24.29 4.88
C ASP A 73 8.62 -23.33 4.12
N PRO A 74 9.92 -23.66 3.98
CA PRO A 74 10.87 -22.83 3.25
C PRO A 74 10.55 -22.66 1.77
N GLU A 75 9.90 -23.62 1.10
CA GLU A 75 9.54 -23.49 -0.32
C GLU A 75 8.40 -22.48 -0.52
N VAL A 76 7.48 -22.42 0.44
CA VAL A 76 6.44 -21.38 0.48
C VAL A 76 7.07 -20.00 0.66
N ARG A 77 8.02 -19.84 1.59
CA ARG A 77 8.72 -18.57 1.77
C ARG A 77 9.51 -18.17 0.52
N LYS A 78 10.24 -19.12 -0.08
CA LYS A 78 10.99 -18.90 -1.31
C LYS A 78 10.11 -18.38 -2.44
N LYS A 79 8.91 -18.95 -2.64
CA LYS A 79 7.99 -18.49 -3.68
C LYS A 79 7.56 -17.03 -3.48
N CYS A 80 7.33 -16.64 -2.24
CA CYS A 80 7.00 -15.25 -1.91
C CYS A 80 8.18 -14.31 -2.13
N PHE A 81 9.37 -14.72 -1.68
CA PHE A 81 10.61 -14.01 -1.90
C PHE A 81 10.83 -13.74 -3.39
N ASP A 82 10.72 -14.77 -4.23
CA ASP A 82 10.90 -14.65 -5.69
C ASP A 82 9.87 -13.67 -6.29
N GLY A 83 8.64 -13.67 -5.77
CA GLY A 83 7.58 -12.72 -6.15
C GLY A 83 7.92 -11.27 -5.80
N PHE A 84 8.44 -11.01 -4.60
CA PHE A 84 8.89 -9.67 -4.20
C PHE A 84 10.13 -9.23 -4.98
N ALA A 85 11.11 -10.12 -5.20
CA ALA A 85 12.27 -9.82 -6.02
C ALA A 85 11.86 -9.44 -7.45
N THR A 86 10.89 -10.18 -8.02
CA THR A 86 10.30 -9.85 -9.32
C THR A 86 9.58 -8.49 -9.29
N SER A 87 8.79 -8.22 -8.26
CA SER A 87 8.07 -6.96 -8.09
C SER A 87 9.01 -5.76 -7.95
N LEU A 88 10.14 -5.90 -7.25
CA LEU A 88 11.16 -4.84 -7.10
C LEU A 88 11.82 -4.52 -8.45
N ARG A 89 12.15 -5.55 -9.23
CA ARG A 89 12.66 -5.40 -10.60
C ARG A 89 11.62 -4.75 -11.52
N HIS A 90 10.36 -5.19 -11.43
CA HIS A 90 9.25 -4.61 -12.20
C HIS A 90 9.01 -3.15 -11.84
N ALA A 91 9.06 -2.79 -10.56
CA ALA A 91 8.93 -1.41 -10.11
C ALA A 91 10.00 -0.52 -10.74
N ALA A 92 11.27 -0.94 -10.70
CA ALA A 92 12.35 -0.23 -11.38
C ALA A 92 12.13 -0.12 -12.91
N MET A 93 11.57 -1.16 -13.53
CA MET A 93 11.29 -1.17 -14.97
C MET A 93 10.20 -0.17 -15.38
N VAL A 94 9.16 -0.01 -14.56
CA VAL A 94 8.03 0.88 -14.85
C VAL A 94 8.17 2.27 -14.21
N GLY A 95 9.27 2.51 -13.49
CA GLY A 95 9.56 3.80 -12.84
C GLY A 95 8.87 4.01 -11.49
N ALA A 96 8.32 2.96 -10.89
CA ALA A 96 7.87 3.00 -9.49
C ALA A 96 9.05 2.99 -8.54
N ASP A 97 8.91 3.65 -7.40
CA ASP A 97 9.95 3.74 -6.37
C ASP A 97 9.67 2.84 -5.15
N THR A 98 8.50 2.20 -5.08
CA THR A 98 8.04 1.46 -3.91
C THR A 98 7.30 0.17 -4.27
N VAL A 99 7.56 -0.91 -3.54
CA VAL A 99 6.77 -2.15 -3.55
C VAL A 99 6.14 -2.37 -2.17
N LEU A 100 4.82 -2.51 -2.12
CA LEU A 100 4.09 -2.84 -0.90
C LEU A 100 4.32 -4.30 -0.52
N CYS A 101 4.62 -4.55 0.75
CA CYS A 101 4.88 -5.86 1.33
C CYS A 101 4.05 -6.09 2.60
N VAL A 102 3.19 -7.11 2.60
CA VAL A 102 2.69 -7.70 3.84
C VAL A 102 3.75 -8.71 4.33
N PRO A 103 4.43 -8.45 5.45
CA PRO A 103 5.65 -9.17 5.82
C PRO A 103 5.37 -10.57 6.35
N ALA A 104 4.19 -10.81 6.93
CA ALA A 104 3.87 -12.05 7.61
C ALA A 104 2.35 -12.26 7.68
N VAL A 105 1.97 -13.47 8.06
CA VAL A 105 0.62 -13.80 8.55
C VAL A 105 0.79 -14.61 9.83
N VAL A 106 0.10 -14.21 10.89
CA VAL A 106 0.05 -14.93 12.17
C VAL A 106 -1.20 -15.81 12.18
N SER A 107 -1.03 -17.08 12.56
CA SER A 107 -2.10 -18.08 12.63
C SER A 107 -1.96 -18.92 13.90
N PRO A 108 -2.91 -19.81 14.23
CA PRO A 108 -2.74 -20.75 15.34
C PRO A 108 -1.50 -21.66 15.21
N ASP A 109 -1.02 -21.90 13.99
CA ASP A 109 0.12 -22.78 13.68
C ASP A 109 1.44 -22.03 13.45
N VAL A 110 1.40 -20.69 13.38
CA VAL A 110 2.56 -19.82 13.23
C VAL A 110 2.48 -18.75 14.30
N THR A 111 3.31 -18.86 15.35
CA THR A 111 3.26 -17.92 16.46
C THR A 111 3.71 -16.53 16.04
N TYR A 112 3.46 -15.55 16.91
CA TYR A 112 3.89 -14.18 16.68
C TYR A 112 5.42 -14.07 16.54
N GLU A 113 6.15 -14.74 17.42
CA GLU A 113 7.61 -14.78 17.45
C GLU A 113 8.16 -15.46 16.20
N GLU A 114 7.57 -16.60 15.79
CA GLU A 114 7.97 -17.28 14.56
C GLU A 114 7.71 -16.43 13.32
N ALA A 115 6.56 -15.74 13.26
CA ALA A 115 6.25 -14.81 12.20
C ALA A 115 7.26 -13.65 12.16
N TYR A 116 7.62 -13.11 13.32
CA TYR A 116 8.61 -12.04 13.45
C TYR A 116 9.99 -12.49 12.95
N GLU A 117 10.53 -13.58 13.49
CA GLU A 117 11.86 -14.07 13.17
C GLU A 117 12.01 -14.48 11.70
N ARG A 118 11.05 -15.28 11.19
CA ARG A 118 11.10 -15.77 9.80
C ARG A 118 10.94 -14.64 8.80
N SER A 119 9.93 -13.78 8.97
CA SER A 119 9.73 -12.65 8.04
C SER A 119 10.91 -11.70 8.06
N GLN A 120 11.45 -11.36 9.24
CA GLN A 120 12.59 -10.44 9.35
C GLN A 120 13.83 -10.99 8.64
N ALA A 121 14.07 -12.31 8.68
CA ALA A 121 15.16 -12.94 7.94
C ALA A 121 14.98 -12.79 6.41
N GLU A 122 13.79 -13.09 5.89
CA GLU A 122 13.50 -12.95 4.45
C GLU A 122 13.56 -11.48 4.00
N ILE A 123 13.03 -10.55 4.80
CA ILE A 123 13.04 -9.11 4.51
C ILE A 123 14.47 -8.55 4.47
N ARG A 124 15.41 -9.04 5.29
CA ARG A 124 16.83 -8.65 5.19
C ARG A 124 17.47 -9.05 3.87
N GLU A 125 17.11 -10.20 3.34
CA GLU A 125 17.60 -10.65 2.04
C GLU A 125 16.93 -9.86 0.90
N LEU A 126 15.61 -9.61 0.99
CA LEU A 126 14.90 -8.76 0.03
C LEU A 126 15.39 -7.30 0.07
N ALA A 127 15.86 -6.81 1.22
CA ALA A 127 16.43 -5.47 1.34
C ALA A 127 17.65 -5.26 0.42
N LYS A 128 18.43 -6.33 0.14
CA LYS A 128 19.56 -6.29 -0.79
C LYS A 128 19.07 -6.14 -2.23
N VAL A 129 18.01 -6.86 -2.60
CA VAL A 129 17.37 -6.76 -3.92
C VAL A 129 16.73 -5.38 -4.11
N ALA A 130 16.10 -4.86 -3.06
CA ALA A 130 15.52 -3.52 -3.02
C ALA A 130 16.59 -2.44 -3.25
N GLU A 131 17.76 -2.58 -2.61
CA GLU A 131 18.92 -1.70 -2.81
C GLU A 131 19.49 -1.80 -4.24
N GLU A 132 19.65 -3.01 -4.79
CA GLU A 132 20.12 -3.23 -6.16
C GLU A 132 19.26 -2.51 -7.20
N HIS A 133 17.94 -2.58 -7.05
CA HIS A 133 16.99 -1.93 -7.94
C HIS A 133 16.69 -0.47 -7.56
N ARG A 134 17.18 0.00 -6.40
CA ARG A 134 16.91 1.33 -5.84
C ARG A 134 15.42 1.59 -5.63
N VAL A 135 14.66 0.57 -5.24
CA VAL A 135 13.22 0.61 -4.98
C VAL A 135 13.00 0.26 -3.52
N ALA A 136 12.15 0.99 -2.81
CA ALA A 136 11.81 0.69 -1.44
C ALA A 136 10.91 -0.55 -1.34
N LEU A 137 11.26 -1.49 -0.46
CA LEU A 137 10.33 -2.52 0.02
C LEU A 137 9.61 -1.97 1.25
N ALA A 138 8.33 -1.66 1.10
CA ALA A 138 7.57 -0.95 2.11
C ALA A 138 6.59 -1.88 2.83
N ILE A 139 6.81 -2.06 4.13
CA ILE A 139 6.01 -2.92 5.00
C ILE A 139 4.65 -2.27 5.25
N GLU A 140 3.55 -3.01 5.11
CA GLU A 140 2.19 -2.53 5.35
C GLU A 140 1.58 -3.02 6.67
N ASN A 141 0.80 -2.16 7.34
CA ASN A 141 -0.04 -2.54 8.47
C ASN A 141 -1.40 -3.05 7.99
N VAL A 142 -1.71 -4.32 8.26
CA VAL A 142 -2.95 -4.99 7.82
C VAL A 142 -3.57 -5.82 8.94
N TRP A 143 -4.76 -6.38 8.71
CA TRP A 143 -5.49 -7.21 9.70
C TRP A 143 -5.03 -8.67 9.71
N ASN A 144 -3.72 -8.90 9.88
CA ASN A 144 -3.08 -10.23 9.92
C ASN A 144 -2.58 -10.64 11.32
N LYS A 145 -2.94 -9.88 12.36
CA LYS A 145 -2.49 -10.05 13.75
C LYS A 145 -0.98 -9.86 13.98
N PHE A 146 -0.30 -9.07 13.13
CA PHE A 146 1.14 -8.84 13.20
C PHE A 146 1.47 -7.34 13.15
N LEU A 147 2.52 -6.90 13.85
CA LEU A 147 2.96 -5.51 14.04
C LEU A 147 1.82 -4.56 14.46
N LEU A 148 1.27 -4.81 15.65
CA LEU A 148 -0.01 -4.23 16.10
C LEU A 148 0.12 -2.84 16.75
N SER A 149 1.33 -2.34 16.95
CA SER A 149 1.58 -1.03 17.57
C SER A 149 2.59 -0.20 16.77
N PRO A 150 2.53 1.15 16.83
CA PRO A 150 3.40 1.99 16.02
C PRO A 150 4.87 1.89 16.45
N LEU A 151 5.12 1.60 17.73
CA LEU A 151 6.48 1.43 18.26
C LEU A 151 7.09 0.12 17.79
N GLU A 152 6.31 -0.95 17.82
CA GLU A 152 6.71 -2.26 17.29
C GLU A 152 6.95 -2.22 15.79
N PHE A 153 6.02 -1.64 15.02
CA PHE A 153 6.15 -1.53 13.57
C PHE A 153 7.41 -0.75 13.17
N LYS A 154 7.66 0.37 13.87
CA LYS A 154 8.90 1.15 13.72
C LYS A 154 10.13 0.30 14.03
N GLN A 155 10.11 -0.42 15.16
CA GLN A 155 11.23 -1.25 15.59
C GLN A 155 11.54 -2.35 14.57
N TYR A 156 10.50 -3.02 14.06
CA TYR A 156 10.66 -4.05 13.03
C TYR A 156 11.40 -3.53 11.79
N ILE A 157 11.02 -2.34 11.29
CA ILE A 157 11.70 -1.69 10.17
C ILE A 157 13.16 -1.34 10.53
N ASP A 158 13.39 -0.76 11.71
CA ASP A 158 14.72 -0.34 12.15
C ASP A 158 15.70 -1.51 12.30
N GLU A 159 15.22 -2.66 12.78
CA GLU A 159 16.02 -3.87 13.00
C GLU A 159 16.49 -4.57 11.71
N VAL A 160 15.88 -4.23 10.56
CA VAL A 160 16.37 -4.68 9.25
C VAL A 160 17.68 -3.97 8.89
N GLY A 161 17.84 -2.72 9.33
CA GLY A 161 19.08 -1.96 9.13
C GLY A 161 19.35 -1.51 7.70
N SER A 162 18.33 -1.46 6.83
CA SER A 162 18.45 -1.01 5.44
C SER A 162 17.62 0.25 5.17
N PRO A 163 18.16 1.26 4.46
CA PRO A 163 17.38 2.44 4.06
C PRO A 163 16.30 2.13 3.02
N PHE A 164 16.34 0.97 2.37
CA PHE A 164 15.36 0.53 1.39
C PHE A 164 14.20 -0.27 1.98
N VAL A 165 14.20 -0.53 3.30
CA VAL A 165 13.01 -1.05 3.99
C VAL A 165 12.30 0.11 4.67
N LYS A 166 11.04 0.31 4.28
CA LYS A 166 10.22 1.47 4.62
C LYS A 166 8.85 1.04 5.12
N ALA A 167 8.01 2.01 5.46
CA ALA A 167 6.61 1.82 5.81
C ALA A 167 5.73 2.23 4.62
N TYR A 168 4.79 1.34 4.28
CA TYR A 168 3.60 1.64 3.49
C TYR A 168 2.44 1.74 4.48
N PHE A 169 2.01 2.96 4.82
CA PHE A 169 1.06 3.11 5.93
C PHE A 169 -0.38 3.25 5.45
N ASP A 170 -1.26 2.39 5.95
CA ASP A 170 -2.70 2.51 5.74
C ASP A 170 -3.39 3.12 6.97
N CYS A 171 -4.09 4.24 6.74
CA CYS A 171 -4.77 4.97 7.81
C CYS A 171 -6.01 4.27 8.34
N GLY A 172 -6.79 3.61 7.49
CA GLY A 172 -8.05 2.99 7.87
C GLY A 172 -7.84 1.71 8.67
N ASN A 173 -6.85 0.90 8.30
CA ASN A 173 -6.50 -0.38 8.94
C ASN A 173 -6.23 -0.22 10.43
N ILE A 174 -5.68 0.92 10.88
CA ILE A 174 -5.33 1.11 12.28
C ILE A 174 -6.45 1.68 13.14
N CYS A 175 -7.50 2.25 12.56
CA CYS A 175 -8.54 2.96 13.32
C CYS A 175 -9.31 2.06 14.30
N LEU A 176 -9.29 0.74 14.10
CA LEU A 176 -9.84 -0.22 15.06
C LEU A 176 -8.98 -0.35 16.33
N TYR A 177 -7.67 -0.13 16.23
CA TYR A 177 -6.70 -0.44 17.28
C TYR A 177 -6.00 0.79 17.86
N GLY A 178 -6.06 1.92 17.16
CA GLY A 178 -5.36 3.13 17.55
C GLY A 178 -5.65 4.32 16.64
N TYR A 179 -4.71 5.26 16.62
CA TYR A 179 -4.89 6.56 16.01
C TYR A 179 -3.88 6.78 14.86
N PRO A 180 -4.33 6.90 13.61
CA PRO A 180 -3.43 6.98 12.45
C PRO A 180 -2.46 8.16 12.51
N GLN A 181 -2.90 9.32 13.02
CA GLN A 181 -2.04 10.48 13.21
C GLN A 181 -0.87 10.25 14.19
N GLN A 182 -0.98 9.31 15.12
CA GLN A 182 0.13 8.94 16.02
C GLN A 182 1.12 8.01 15.32
N TRP A 183 0.60 7.10 14.48
CA TRP A 183 1.42 6.23 13.63
C TRP A 183 2.24 7.04 12.63
N ILE A 184 1.61 7.98 11.92
CA ILE A 184 2.29 8.89 10.98
C ILE A 184 3.49 9.58 11.65
N ARG A 185 3.28 10.16 12.84
CA ARG A 185 4.34 10.82 13.61
C ARG A 185 5.44 9.86 14.06
N THR A 186 5.09 8.63 14.44
CA THR A 186 6.04 7.62 14.93
C THR A 186 6.90 7.05 13.81
N LEU A 187 6.30 6.77 12.66
CA LEU A 187 6.99 6.24 11.48
C LEU A 187 7.94 7.30 10.90
N GLY A 188 7.49 8.55 10.82
CA GLY A 188 8.31 9.68 10.38
C GLY A 188 8.96 9.42 9.02
N GLY A 189 10.28 9.65 8.91
CA GLY A 189 11.04 9.41 7.66
C GLY A 189 11.13 7.96 7.16
N ARG A 190 10.42 7.03 7.81
CA ARG A 190 10.22 5.66 7.31
C ARG A 190 9.04 5.57 6.34
N LEU A 191 8.11 6.53 6.34
CA LEU A 191 6.98 6.53 5.42
C LEU A 191 7.47 6.69 3.97
N ALA A 192 7.20 5.69 3.13
CA ALA A 192 7.46 5.74 1.69
C ALA A 192 6.19 6.06 0.90
N LYS A 193 5.09 5.35 1.20
CA LYS A 193 3.77 5.55 0.58
C LYS A 193 2.67 5.39 1.61
N MET A 194 1.46 5.78 1.20
CA MET A 194 0.29 5.71 2.06
C MET A 194 -0.94 5.24 1.31
N HIS A 195 -1.67 4.31 1.92
CA HIS A 195 -3.04 4.01 1.54
C HIS A 195 -4.01 4.86 2.35
N VAL A 196 -5.06 5.30 1.68
CA VAL A 196 -6.21 5.96 2.27
C VAL A 196 -7.45 5.11 1.96
N LYS A 197 -8.04 4.57 3.01
CA LYS A 197 -9.35 3.91 2.97
C LYS A 197 -10.21 4.39 4.13
N GLY A 198 -11.51 4.43 3.89
CA GLY A 198 -12.47 4.80 4.93
C GLY A 198 -12.55 3.73 6.01
N PHE A 199 -12.84 4.14 7.24
CA PHE A 199 -13.14 3.25 8.36
C PHE A 199 -14.38 3.75 9.10
N SER A 200 -15.26 2.83 9.47
CA SER A 200 -16.42 3.07 10.33
C SER A 200 -16.26 2.26 11.60
N GLY A 201 -16.47 2.90 12.75
CA GLY A 201 -16.40 2.29 14.07
C GLY A 201 -17.72 1.67 14.52
N TYR A 202 -17.86 1.47 15.83
CA TYR A 202 -19.10 0.90 16.41
C TYR A 202 -20.33 1.80 16.15
N PRO A 203 -21.50 1.21 15.85
CA PRO A 203 -21.80 -0.23 15.85
C PRO A 203 -21.46 -0.97 14.55
N ASN A 204 -21.12 -0.26 13.47
CA ASN A 204 -20.92 -0.83 12.14
C ASN A 204 -19.42 -0.86 11.78
N VAL A 205 -18.67 -1.73 12.46
CA VAL A 205 -17.23 -1.84 12.25
C VAL A 205 -16.93 -2.34 10.84
N GLY A 206 -16.19 -1.57 10.05
CA GLY A 206 -15.80 -1.97 8.70
C GLY A 206 -15.21 -0.85 7.85
N PHE A 207 -15.06 -1.12 6.57
CA PHE A 207 -14.50 -0.19 5.58
C PHE A 207 -15.62 0.31 4.65
N PRO A 208 -16.23 1.48 4.94
CA PRO A 208 -17.25 2.05 4.06
C PRO A 208 -16.65 2.42 2.69
N GLN A 209 -17.48 2.40 1.65
CA GLN A 209 -17.08 2.78 0.29
C GLN A 209 -17.04 4.30 0.08
N THR A 210 -16.36 5.02 0.98
CA THR A 210 -16.12 6.47 0.98
C THR A 210 -14.99 6.81 1.95
N LEU A 211 -14.28 7.92 1.71
CA LEU A 211 -13.35 8.51 2.66
C LEU A 211 -14.07 9.39 3.69
N LYS A 212 -15.35 9.75 3.51
CA LYS A 212 -16.16 10.43 4.53
C LYS A 212 -16.52 9.45 5.65
N SER A 213 -15.58 9.23 6.55
CA SER A 213 -15.64 8.15 7.53
C SER A 213 -15.11 8.60 8.90
N ASP A 214 -14.99 7.68 9.85
CA ASP A 214 -14.49 7.96 11.21
C ASP A 214 -12.96 8.11 11.31
N VAL A 215 -12.25 8.11 10.16
CA VAL A 215 -10.80 8.35 10.16
C VAL A 215 -10.58 9.83 10.46
N PRO A 216 -9.72 10.20 11.43
CA PRO A 216 -9.52 11.59 11.81
C PRO A 216 -8.64 12.34 10.79
N TRP A 217 -9.17 12.62 9.60
CA TRP A 217 -8.42 13.17 8.47
C TRP A 217 -7.75 14.51 8.78
N ALA A 218 -8.44 15.42 9.46
CA ALA A 218 -7.85 16.68 9.92
C ALA A 218 -6.55 16.44 10.75
N ALA A 219 -6.57 15.49 11.69
CA ALA A 219 -5.41 15.18 12.51
C ALA A 219 -4.32 14.43 11.73
N CYS A 220 -4.70 13.60 10.75
CA CYS A 220 -3.76 12.94 9.84
C CYS A 220 -3.05 13.97 8.95
N ARG A 221 -3.80 14.94 8.42
CA ARG A 221 -3.28 16.05 7.62
C ARG A 221 -2.27 16.89 8.38
N GLU A 222 -2.57 17.26 9.63
CA GLU A 222 -1.60 17.94 10.49
C GLU A 222 -0.32 17.12 10.67
N ALA A 223 -0.44 15.80 10.82
CA ALA A 223 0.73 14.92 10.96
C ALA A 223 1.54 14.83 9.66
N TRP A 224 0.91 14.75 8.49
CA TRP A 224 1.58 14.78 7.19
C TRP A 224 2.33 16.10 6.98
N GLN A 225 1.68 17.22 7.29
CA GLN A 225 2.28 18.55 7.17
C GLN A 225 3.47 18.74 8.11
N ALA A 226 3.34 18.30 9.38
CA ALA A 226 4.43 18.37 10.34
C ALA A 226 5.64 17.52 9.93
N LEU A 227 5.40 16.41 9.22
CA LEU A 227 6.46 15.57 8.66
C LEU A 227 7.06 16.11 7.36
N GLY A 228 6.35 17.01 6.66
CA GLY A 228 6.70 17.43 5.30
C GLY A 228 6.49 16.31 4.26
N TYR A 229 5.51 15.43 4.48
CA TYR A 229 5.17 14.40 3.50
C TYR A 229 4.54 15.04 2.26
N ASP A 230 5.15 14.80 1.09
CA ASP A 230 4.73 15.40 -0.19
C ASP A 230 4.52 14.35 -1.31
N ASP A 231 4.47 13.07 -0.94
CA ASP A 231 4.31 11.96 -1.87
C ASP A 231 2.81 11.63 -2.09
N TYR A 232 2.51 10.41 -2.56
CA TYR A 232 1.17 9.94 -2.90
C TYR A 232 0.32 9.59 -1.68
N LEU A 233 -0.97 9.93 -1.76
CA LEU A 233 -2.05 9.30 -0.99
C LEU A 233 -2.85 8.41 -1.94
N ILE A 234 -2.84 7.10 -1.73
CA ILE A 234 -3.35 6.11 -2.68
C ILE A 234 -4.67 5.54 -2.16
N VAL A 235 -5.77 5.76 -2.90
CA VAL A 235 -7.09 5.25 -2.55
C VAL A 235 -7.14 3.74 -2.72
N GLU A 236 -7.48 3.04 -1.63
CA GLU A 236 -7.74 1.60 -1.61
C GLU A 236 -9.22 1.33 -1.28
N ILE A 237 -10.11 1.82 -2.14
CA ILE A 237 -11.57 1.62 -2.02
C ILE A 237 -12.10 1.15 -3.36
N GLY A 238 -12.64 -0.07 -3.40
CA GLY A 238 -13.22 -0.63 -4.61
C GLY A 238 -14.44 0.16 -5.09
N ALA A 239 -14.54 0.33 -6.41
CA ALA A 239 -15.68 0.97 -7.07
C ALA A 239 -17.02 0.41 -6.56
N ARG A 240 -17.98 1.31 -6.33
CA ARG A 240 -19.33 0.92 -5.90
C ARG A 240 -20.07 0.22 -7.04
N PRO A 241 -20.76 -0.91 -6.80
CA PRO A 241 -21.39 -1.67 -7.89
C PRO A 241 -22.50 -0.92 -8.65
N ASP A 242 -23.22 -0.02 -7.98
CA ASP A 242 -24.35 0.73 -8.52
C ASP A 242 -23.92 1.95 -9.35
N ASP A 243 -22.78 2.55 -9.04
CA ASP A 243 -22.24 3.72 -9.75
C ASP A 243 -20.70 3.70 -9.90
N PRO A 244 -20.14 2.66 -10.54
CA PRO A 244 -18.73 2.33 -10.45
C PRO A 244 -17.80 3.44 -10.94
N GLU A 245 -18.10 4.11 -12.05
CA GLU A 245 -17.25 5.20 -12.53
C GLU A 245 -17.41 6.49 -11.71
N GLN A 246 -18.63 6.76 -11.22
CA GLN A 246 -18.93 7.94 -10.43
C GLN A 246 -18.28 7.86 -9.05
N SER A 247 -18.29 6.69 -8.41
CA SER A 247 -17.61 6.47 -7.14
C SER A 247 -16.10 6.78 -7.21
N ILE A 248 -15.42 6.44 -8.31
CA ILE A 248 -14.00 6.79 -8.51
C ILE A 248 -13.78 8.32 -8.55
N ARG A 249 -14.69 9.06 -9.19
CA ARG A 249 -14.64 10.53 -9.23
C ARG A 249 -14.86 11.13 -7.85
N GLU A 250 -15.77 10.56 -7.08
CA GLU A 250 -16.04 10.98 -5.71
C GLU A 250 -14.86 10.72 -4.79
N TYR A 251 -14.19 9.58 -4.87
CA TYR A 251 -13.00 9.30 -4.07
C TYR A 251 -11.88 10.31 -4.33
N SER A 252 -11.68 10.69 -5.61
CA SER A 252 -10.74 11.74 -5.98
C SER A 252 -11.10 13.10 -5.35
N GLN A 253 -12.38 13.48 -5.37
CA GLN A 253 -12.87 14.73 -4.78
C GLN A 253 -12.79 14.72 -3.24
N GLU A 254 -13.08 13.59 -2.61
CA GLU A 254 -12.94 13.43 -1.16
C GLU A 254 -11.46 13.54 -0.74
N LEU A 255 -10.55 12.99 -1.54
CA LEU A 255 -9.12 13.14 -1.29
C LEU A 255 -8.66 14.60 -1.47
N ASP A 256 -9.19 15.33 -2.45
CA ASP A 256 -8.95 16.79 -2.57
C ASP A 256 -9.40 17.53 -1.31
N ALA A 257 -10.60 17.25 -0.80
CA ALA A 257 -11.13 17.86 0.41
C ALA A 257 -10.28 17.52 1.65
N ILE A 258 -9.81 16.27 1.79
CA ILE A 258 -8.88 15.88 2.86
C ILE A 258 -7.56 16.68 2.75
N ILE A 259 -6.99 16.81 1.56
CA ILE A 259 -5.73 17.55 1.35
C ILE A 259 -5.93 19.05 1.66
N ALA A 260 -7.07 19.61 1.24
CA ALA A 260 -7.43 21.01 1.49
C ALA A 260 -7.72 21.29 2.98
N GLY A 261 -8.11 20.27 3.75
CA GLY A 261 -8.54 20.41 5.15
C GLY A 261 -10.03 20.76 5.29
N GLU A 262 -10.84 20.26 4.35
CA GLU A 262 -12.29 20.43 4.27
C GLU A 262 -13.08 19.19 4.75
N LEU A 263 -12.37 18.11 5.10
CA LEU A 263 -12.88 16.85 5.68
C LEU A 263 -12.12 16.48 6.96
#